data_AF-A0A7Y9FLH9-F1
#
_entry.id   AF-A0A7Y9FLH9-F1
#
_cell.length_a   1.000
_cell.length_b   1.000
_cell.length_c   1.000
_cell.angle_alpha   90.00
_cell.angle_beta   90.00
_cell.angle_gamma   90.00
#
_symmetry.space_group_name_H-M   'P 1'
#
loop_
_entity.id
_entity.type
_entity.pdbx_description
1 polymer ?
#
loop_
_entity_poly.entity_id
_entity_poly.type
_entity_poly.pdbx_seq_one_letter_code
_entity_poly.pdbx_strand_id
1 'polypeptide(L)' 'MQMSADMEFYIRRERQERQLADRARDTDGRRVHLELARCYAQLIADSGGATATASPDHA' A
#
# COMPACT_ATOMS: atom_id res chain seq x y z
N MET A 1 16.86 3.00 -10.03
CA MET A 1 16.43 3.20 -8.62
C MET A 1 15.01 3.77 -8.58
N GLN A 2 14.02 3.07 -9.15
CA GLN A 2 12.64 3.59 -9.28
C GLN A 2 11.70 3.01 -8.21
N MET A 3 11.92 1.73 -7.90
CA MET A 3 11.17 0.95 -6.90
C MET A 3 11.16 1.58 -5.49
N SER A 4 12.23 2.27 -5.09
CA SER A 4 12.33 2.95 -3.79
C SER A 4 11.44 4.20 -3.72
N ALA A 5 11.38 4.98 -4.80
CA ALA A 5 10.55 6.19 -4.88
C ALA A 5 9.06 5.82 -4.94
N ASP A 6 8.72 4.74 -5.64
CA ASP A 6 7.36 4.21 -5.71
C ASP A 6 6.90 3.69 -4.34
N MET A 7 7.78 3.01 -3.59
CA MET A 7 7.48 2.51 -2.25
C MET A 7 7.21 3.66 -1.24
N GLU A 8 8.04 4.70 -1.23
CA GLU A 8 7.80 5.87 -0.37
C GLU A 8 6.50 6.60 -0.72
N PHE A 9 6.18 6.68 -2.02
CA PHE A 9 4.92 7.23 -2.49
C PHE A 9 3.72 6.45 -1.96
N TYR A 10 3.73 5.12 -2.08
CA TYR A 10 2.64 4.27 -1.59
C TYR A 10 2.50 4.35 -0.07
N ILE A 11 3.61 4.37 0.69
CA ILE A 11 3.58 4.52 2.15
C ILE A 11 2.95 5.87 2.55
N ARG A 12 3.34 6.97 1.89
CA ARG A 12 2.78 8.29 2.19
C ARG A 12 1.28 8.32 1.85
N ARG A 13 0.88 7.76 0.72
CA ARG A 13 -0.51 7.70 0.28
C ARG A 13 -1.38 6.86 1.21
N GLU A 14 -0.91 5.68 1.61
CA GLU A 14 -1.63 4.81 2.54
C GLU A 14 -1.98 5.52 3.84
N ARG A 15 -1.01 6.24 4.43
CA ARG A 15 -1.21 7.02 5.65
C ARG A 15 -2.18 8.18 5.44
N GLN A 16 -2.09 8.87 4.31
CA GLN A 16 -2.98 9.97 3.98
C GLN A 16 -4.43 9.50 3.87
N GLU A 17 -4.69 8.39 3.17
CA GLU A 17 -6.03 7.85 3.03
C GLU A 17 -6.61 7.42 4.39
N ARG A 18 -5.81 6.84 5.29
CA ARG A 18 -6.28 6.57 6.67
C ARG A 18 -6.66 7.83 7.42
N GLN A 19 -5.85 8.89 7.34
CA GLN A 19 -6.17 10.16 7.99
C GLN A 19 -7.44 10.80 7.42
N LEU A 20 -7.66 10.65 6.11
CA LEU A 20 -8.89 11.11 5.46
C LEU A 20 -10.10 10.29 5.92
N ALA A 21 -9.95 8.96 6.04
CA ALA A 21 -10.99 8.10 6.59
C ALA A 21 -11.37 8.46 8.03
N ASP A 22 -10.39 8.79 8.87
CA ASP A 22 -10.62 9.20 10.26
C ASP A 22 -11.33 10.56 10.38
N ARG A 23 -11.10 11.46 9.41
CA ARG A 23 -11.72 12.79 9.35
C ARG A 23 -13.03 12.83 8.57
N ALA A 24 -13.34 11.78 7.81
CA ALA A 24 -14.53 11.70 7.00
C ALA A 24 -15.78 11.64 7.89
N ARG A 25 -16.69 12.60 7.68
CA ARG A 25 -18.00 12.63 8.35
C ARG A 25 -19.02 11.72 7.68
N ASP A 26 -18.81 11.45 6.40
CA ASP A 26 -19.65 10.58 5.59
C ASP A 26 -19.17 9.12 5.65
N THR A 27 -20.13 8.19 5.74
CA THR A 27 -19.83 6.77 5.90
C THR A 27 -19.28 6.17 4.60
N ASP A 28 -19.78 6.62 3.45
CA ASP A 28 -19.32 6.12 2.15
C ASP A 28 -17.95 6.69 1.80
N GLY A 29 -17.73 7.98 2.03
CA GLY A 29 -16.41 8.61 1.91
C GLY A 29 -15.37 7.93 2.81
N ARG A 30 -15.72 7.61 4.06
CA ARG A 30 -14.86 6.83 4.96
C ARG A 30 -14.53 5.45 4.39
N ARG A 31 -15.51 4.74 3.83
CA ARG A 31 -15.29 3.41 3.22
C ARG A 31 -14.33 3.48 2.05
N VAL A 32 -14.52 4.43 1.14
CA VAL A 32 -13.65 4.63 -0.02
C VAL A 32 -12.20 4.89 0.41
N HIS A 33 -11.99 5.79 1.37
CA HIS A 33 -10.64 6.06 1.89
C HIS A 33 -10.00 4.82 2.53
N LEU A 34 -10.77 3.99 3.25
CA LEU A 34 -10.25 2.75 3.81
C LEU A 34 -9.93 1.70 2.74
N GLU A 35 -10.71 1.61 1.67
CA GLU A 35 -10.42 0.74 0.54
C GLU A 35 -9.13 1.16 -0.18
N LEU A 36 -8.97 2.46 -0.44
CA LEU A 36 -7.74 2.99 -1.03
C LEU A 36 -6.51 2.74 -0.16
N ALA A 37 -6.62 2.94 1.16
CA ALA A 37 -5.55 2.60 2.09
C ALA A 37 -5.16 1.12 2.02
N ARG A 38 -6.14 0.21 1.89
CA ARG A 38 -5.87 -1.23 1.71
C ARG A 38 -5.17 -1.54 0.39
N CYS A 39 -5.58 -0.90 -0.71
CA CYS A 39 -4.93 -1.07 -2.00
C CYS A 39 -3.45 -0.64 -1.94
N TYR A 40 -3.15 0.50 -1.32
CA TYR A 40 -1.76 0.94 -1.15
C TYR A 40 -0.96 0.00 -0.24
N ALA A 41 -1.56 -0.51 0.85
CA ALA A 41 -0.92 -1.51 1.71
C ALA A 41 -0.57 -2.80 0.95
N GLN A 42 -1.44 -3.25 0.04
CA GLN A 42 -1.16 -4.40 -0.82
C GLN A 42 -0.02 -4.12 -1.79
N LEU A 43 0.02 -2.95 -2.43
CA LEU A 43 1.11 -2.56 -3.33
C LEU A 43 2.46 -2.50 -2.59
N ILE A 44 2.48 -2.01 -1.35
CA ILE A 44 3.69 -2.00 -0.51
C ILE A 44 4.15 -3.43 -0.21
N ALA A 45 3.22 -4.32 0.15
CA ALA A 45 3.53 -5.72 0.45
C ALA A 45 4.06 -6.47 -0.77
N ASP A 46 3.43 -6.28 -1.94
CA ASP A 46 3.83 -6.89 -3.20
C ASP A 46 5.20 -6.38 -3.66
N SER A 47 5.43 -5.07 -3.55
CA SER A 47 6.72 -4.44 -3.85
C SER A 47 7.86 -4.88 -2.90
N GLY A 48 7.53 -5.25 -1.66
CA GLY A 48 8.48 -5.82 -0.70
C GLY A 48 8.71 -7.34 -0.86
N GLY A 49 7.76 -8.06 -1.48
CA GLY A 49 7.79 -9.51 -1.66
C GLY A 49 8.58 -9.98 -2.90
N ALA A 50 8.78 -9.11 -3.90
CA ALA A 50 9.50 -9.44 -5.13
C ALA A 50 10.99 -9.81 -4.94
N THR A 51 11.55 -9.67 -3.74
CA THR A 51 12.93 -10.08 -3.40
C THR A 51 13.02 -11.39 -2.62
N ALA A 52 11.91 -12.01 -2.23
CA ALA A 52 11.91 -13.18 -1.33
C ALA A 52 11.48 -14.52 -1.99
N THR A 53 11.12 -14.55 -3.28
CA THR A 53 10.74 -15.79 -3.98
C THR A 53 11.62 -16.05 -5.20
N ALA A 54 12.92 -16.22 -4.95
CA ALA A 54 13.82 -16.90 -5.87
C ALA A 54 14.79 -17.76 -5.05
N SER A 55 14.26 -18.81 -4.41
CA SER A 55 15.09 -19.97 -4.06
C SER A 55 15.19 -20.83 -5.32
N PRO A 56 16.39 -21.00 -5.91
CA PRO A 56 16.58 -21.99 -6.95
C PRO A 56 16.63 -23.35 -6.29
N ASP A 57 15.54 -24.11 -6.44
CA ASP A 57 15.58 -25.56 -6.31
C ASP A 57 16.11 -26.09 -7.64
N HIS A 58 17.37 -26.51 -7.67
CA HIS A 58 17.84 -27.45 -8.67
C HIS A 58 18.81 -28.43 -8.01
N ALA A 59 18.34 -29.68 -7.98
CA ALA A 59 18.99 -30.91 -7.57
C ALA A 59 20.30 -31.22 -8.30
#